data_AF-A0AAE0C658-F1
#
_entry.id   AF-A0AAE0C658-F1
#
_cell.length_a   1.000
_cell.length_b   1.000
_cell.length_c   1.000
_cell.angle_alpha   90.00
_cell.angle_beta   90.00
_cell.angle_gamma   90.00
#
_symmetry.space_group_name_H-M   'P 1'
#
loop_
_entity.id
_entity.type
_entity.pdbx_description
1 polymer ?
#
loop_
_entity_poly.entity_id
_entity_poly.type
_entity_poly.pdbx_seq_one_letter_code
_entity_poly.pdbx_strand_id
1 'polypeptide(L)'
;MHTQAIRVSSFATAPTVTITGYEARTETKIFKEKVTKLVRMGCRRRESQGFGQRVYASLQACKLQACSELETTVSRRRRQLLVGTGATLFLPLPQTTLAAPGAKSAAAFQKICEDAVLEHVKSPWGLVLKTVFHDVATYDKASGTGGLNGSLLHELDREENSGLTECVEQLLRAKAAIDENEVVLNPISFSDLLAIAGLVKIKQSCVNSLCSRTKEGTCEIVFQAYGNKPQAPKFGRVDTSSADSAGLVPLSEVSEFKDAFARMGLSVTDLCVLAPVITGDIESSNALLSVDAKYADILKGFEKGKKEVTRTSYEIPLYRSYTKLCKLGAQFDKNVVYFA
;
A
#
# COMPACT_ATOMS: atom_id res chain seq x y z
N MET A 1 -66.29 -10.30 20.01
CA MET A 1 -65.92 -11.48 20.82
C MET A 1 -64.66 -12.07 20.17
N HIS A 2 -63.44 -11.84 20.68
CA HIS A 2 -62.80 -12.62 21.77
C HIS A 2 -62.93 -14.15 21.49
N THR A 3 -61.88 -14.99 21.36
CA THR A 3 -60.48 -14.95 21.80
C THR A 3 -59.68 -16.05 21.07
N GLN A 4 -58.35 -15.88 21.08
CA GLN A 4 -57.23 -16.76 20.73
C GLN A 4 -57.39 -18.29 20.91
N ALA A 5 -56.66 -19.06 20.10
CA ALA A 5 -55.51 -19.88 20.52
C ALA A 5 -55.05 -20.82 19.39
N ILE A 6 -53.78 -20.75 18.97
CA ILE A 6 -53.12 -21.86 18.27
C ILE A 6 -51.83 -22.18 18.99
N ARG A 7 -51.76 -23.46 19.42
CA ARG A 7 -50.73 -24.12 20.20
C ARG A 7 -49.42 -24.29 19.43
N VAL A 8 -48.34 -24.27 20.20
CA VAL A 8 -46.99 -24.72 19.84
C VAL A 8 -46.83 -26.20 20.24
N SER A 9 -46.32 -27.02 19.30
CA SER A 9 -45.63 -28.32 19.51
C SER A 9 -45.22 -28.83 18.11
N SER A 10 -44.09 -29.45 17.81
CA SER A 10 -42.86 -29.83 18.51
C SER A 10 -41.96 -30.49 17.46
N PHE A 11 -40.64 -30.27 17.54
CA PHE A 11 -39.53 -31.15 17.15
C PHE A 11 -39.65 -32.06 15.90
N ALA A 12 -38.86 -31.74 14.87
CA ALA A 12 -38.27 -32.72 13.96
C ALA A 12 -36.82 -32.32 13.60
N THR A 13 -35.90 -32.98 14.29
CA THR A 13 -34.50 -33.35 13.96
C THR A 13 -33.81 -32.74 12.72
N ALA A 14 -32.69 -32.07 12.98
CA ALA A 14 -31.64 -31.72 12.01
C ALA A 14 -30.87 -32.98 11.54
N PRO A 15 -30.41 -33.05 10.28
CA PRO A 15 -29.48 -34.08 9.85
C PRO A 15 -28.05 -33.74 10.31
N THR A 16 -27.53 -34.58 11.21
CA THR A 16 -26.12 -34.68 11.56
C THR A 16 -25.35 -35.21 10.35
N VAL A 17 -24.51 -34.38 9.72
CA VAL A 17 -23.54 -34.84 8.73
C VAL A 17 -22.27 -35.27 9.48
N THR A 18 -22.10 -36.57 9.61
CA THR A 18 -20.87 -37.20 10.11
C THR A 18 -19.85 -37.22 8.96
N ILE A 19 -18.80 -36.40 9.03
CA ILE A 19 -17.64 -36.51 8.13
C ILE A 19 -16.68 -37.52 8.75
N THR A 20 -16.72 -38.75 8.24
CA THR A 20 -15.68 -39.77 8.45
C THR A 20 -14.75 -39.83 7.24
N GLY A 21 -13.44 -39.83 7.48
CA GLY A 21 -12.46 -40.40 6.55
C GLY A 21 -11.74 -39.42 5.63
N TYR A 22 -10.64 -38.85 6.12
CA TYR A 22 -9.61 -38.19 5.32
C TYR A 22 -8.67 -39.25 4.73
N GLU A 23 -8.85 -39.64 3.46
CA GLU A 23 -7.87 -40.45 2.72
C GLU A 23 -6.99 -39.54 1.85
N ALA A 24 -5.93 -39.00 2.46
CA ALA A 24 -4.88 -38.28 1.75
C ALA A 24 -3.93 -39.26 1.05
N ARG A 25 -4.28 -39.84 -0.12
CA ARG A 25 -3.33 -40.65 -0.90
C ARG A 25 -3.70 -40.99 -2.35
N THR A 26 -4.25 -40.08 -3.15
CA THR A 26 -4.44 -40.35 -4.61
C THR A 26 -4.10 -39.21 -5.58
N GLU A 27 -3.97 -37.96 -5.13
CA GLU A 27 -3.76 -36.83 -6.07
C GLU A 27 -2.32 -36.59 -6.52
N THR A 28 -1.31 -37.12 -5.81
CA THR A 28 0.11 -36.95 -6.17
C THR A 28 0.58 -37.84 -7.33
N LYS A 29 -0.17 -38.90 -7.67
CA LYS A 29 0.16 -39.77 -8.83
C LYS A 29 -0.29 -39.15 -10.15
N ILE A 30 -1.46 -38.51 -10.18
CA ILE A 30 -2.04 -37.92 -11.39
C ILE A 30 -1.24 -36.67 -11.84
N PHE A 31 -0.66 -35.92 -10.88
CA PHE A 31 0.18 -34.76 -11.20
C PHE A 31 1.56 -35.16 -11.75
N LYS A 32 2.20 -36.20 -11.19
CA LYS A 32 3.51 -36.68 -11.68
C LYS A 32 3.43 -37.29 -13.09
N GLU A 33 2.31 -37.92 -13.44
CA GLU A 33 2.14 -38.49 -14.79
C GLU A 33 1.92 -37.42 -15.87
N LYS A 34 1.18 -36.34 -15.56
CA LYS A 34 0.97 -35.22 -16.50
C LYS A 34 2.25 -34.39 -16.73
N VAL A 35 3.06 -34.17 -15.70
CA VAL A 35 4.33 -33.43 -15.83
C VAL A 35 5.36 -34.23 -16.63
N THR A 36 5.43 -35.55 -16.44
CA THR A 36 6.38 -36.41 -17.18
C THR A 36 6.01 -36.51 -18.68
N LYS A 37 4.72 -36.40 -19.02
CA LYS A 37 4.24 -36.42 -20.41
C LYS A 37 4.50 -35.08 -21.14
N LEU A 38 4.51 -33.95 -20.43
CA LEU A 38 4.87 -32.65 -20.99
C LEU A 38 6.38 -32.49 -21.22
N VAL A 39 7.22 -33.03 -20.33
CA VAL A 39 8.69 -33.02 -20.51
C VAL A 39 9.14 -33.89 -21.69
N ARG A 40 8.40 -34.96 -22.02
CA ARG A 40 8.69 -35.79 -23.22
C ARG A 40 8.23 -35.19 -24.54
N MET A 41 7.27 -34.26 -24.54
CA MET A 41 6.80 -33.60 -25.78
C MET A 41 7.62 -32.35 -26.15
N GLY A 42 8.44 -31.82 -25.25
CA GLY A 42 9.33 -30.68 -25.53
C GLY A 42 10.65 -31.03 -26.23
N CYS A 43 10.95 -32.32 -26.47
CA CYS A 43 12.29 -32.76 -26.89
C CYS A 43 12.40 -33.27 -28.34
N ARG A 44 11.49 -32.85 -29.25
CA ARG A 44 11.66 -33.06 -30.70
C ARG A 44 11.15 -31.86 -31.51
N ARG A 45 12.00 -30.85 -31.69
CA ARG A 45 12.22 -30.19 -33.01
C ARG A 45 13.32 -29.13 -32.96
N ARG A 46 14.39 -29.45 -33.69
CA ARG A 46 15.36 -28.60 -34.42
C ARG A 46 16.33 -27.72 -33.65
N GLU A 47 17.56 -28.24 -33.63
CA GLU A 47 18.80 -27.58 -34.06
C GLU A 47 18.62 -26.27 -34.85
N SER A 48 19.20 -25.19 -34.33
CA SER A 48 20.06 -24.28 -35.10
C SER A 48 20.83 -23.34 -34.17
N GLN A 49 22.16 -23.46 -34.26
CA GLN A 49 23.20 -22.45 -34.04
C GLN A 49 23.60 -22.06 -32.61
N GLY A 50 24.84 -22.47 -32.28
CA GLY A 50 25.56 -22.12 -31.06
C GLY A 50 26.16 -20.73 -31.13
N PHE A 51 25.91 -19.96 -30.06
CA PHE A 51 26.74 -18.81 -29.67
C PHE A 51 26.59 -18.46 -28.16
N GLY A 52 25.67 -19.10 -27.42
CA GLY A 52 25.30 -18.69 -26.05
C GLY A 52 26.05 -19.35 -24.90
N GLN A 53 26.82 -20.43 -25.12
CA GLN A 53 27.44 -21.19 -24.01
C GLN A 53 28.82 -20.71 -23.56
N ARG A 54 29.49 -19.81 -24.30
CA ARG A 54 30.77 -19.21 -23.88
C ARG A 54 30.62 -17.89 -23.10
N VAL A 55 29.44 -17.28 -23.10
CA VAL A 55 29.18 -16.02 -22.37
C VAL A 55 28.74 -16.28 -20.93
N TYR A 56 28.02 -17.38 -20.68
CA TYR A 56 27.54 -17.73 -19.34
C TYR A 56 28.63 -18.22 -18.37
N ALA A 57 29.63 -18.97 -18.85
CA ALA A 57 30.75 -19.40 -18.02
C ALA A 57 31.69 -18.24 -17.62
N SER A 58 31.81 -17.23 -18.49
CA SER A 58 32.65 -16.05 -18.27
C SER A 58 32.04 -15.08 -17.24
N LEU A 59 30.71 -14.97 -17.19
CA LEU A 59 29.99 -14.12 -16.23
C LEU A 59 29.94 -14.74 -14.83
N GLN A 60 29.96 -16.07 -14.72
CA GLN A 60 29.95 -16.77 -13.43
C GLN A 60 31.33 -16.79 -12.75
N ALA A 61 32.43 -16.81 -13.53
CA ALA A 61 33.78 -16.65 -12.99
C ALA A 61 34.05 -15.20 -12.49
N CYS A 62 33.50 -14.18 -13.16
CA CYS A 62 33.66 -12.78 -12.77
C CYS A 62 32.93 -12.43 -11.45
N LYS A 63 31.82 -13.10 -11.14
CA LYS A 63 31.07 -12.89 -9.88
C LYS A 63 31.75 -13.49 -8.63
N LEU A 64 32.48 -14.59 -8.78
CA LEU A 64 33.18 -15.25 -7.69
C LEU A 64 34.54 -14.60 -7.37
N GLN A 65 35.19 -13.97 -8.36
CA GLN A 65 36.47 -13.30 -8.17
C GLN A 65 36.32 -11.89 -7.56
N ALA A 66 35.22 -11.18 -7.85
CA ALA A 66 34.91 -9.88 -7.26
C ALA A 66 34.49 -9.95 -5.77
N CYS A 67 34.06 -11.13 -5.29
CA CYS A 67 33.67 -11.31 -3.89
C CYS A 67 34.86 -11.65 -2.96
N SER A 68 35.99 -12.13 -3.47
CA SER A 68 37.18 -12.42 -2.65
C SER A 68 38.19 -11.27 -2.54
N GLU A 69 38.09 -10.25 -3.40
CA GLU A 69 39.03 -9.11 -3.40
C GLU A 69 38.57 -7.92 -2.54
N LEU A 70 37.29 -7.87 -2.12
CA LEU A 70 36.77 -6.81 -1.24
C LEU A 70 36.95 -7.08 0.26
N GLU A 71 37.13 -8.33 0.69
CA GLU A 71 37.33 -8.67 2.11
C GLU A 71 38.80 -8.59 2.57
N THR A 72 39.76 -8.41 1.65
CA THR A 72 41.20 -8.34 1.99
C THR A 72 41.78 -6.92 1.92
N THR A 73 41.03 -5.94 1.42
CA THR A 73 41.49 -4.55 1.23
C THR A 73 41.04 -3.56 2.30
N VAL A 74 40.14 -3.95 3.22
CA VAL A 74 39.72 -3.10 4.37
C VAL A 74 40.51 -3.43 5.65
N SER A 75 41.24 -4.55 5.71
CA SER A 75 41.98 -4.97 6.92
C SER A 75 43.48 -4.63 6.94
N ARG A 76 44.00 -3.83 5.99
CA ARG A 76 45.43 -3.44 5.96
C ARG A 76 45.60 -2.00 5.52
N ARG A 77 45.47 -1.05 6.46
CA ARG A 77 46.24 0.21 6.55
C ARG A 77 45.80 1.01 7.78
N ARG A 78 46.47 0.77 8.91
CA ARG A 78 46.86 1.74 9.96
C ARG A 78 47.40 0.98 11.18
N ARG A 79 48.58 0.39 11.04
CA ARG A 79 49.51 0.12 12.14
C ARG A 79 50.92 0.34 11.61
N GLN A 80 51.78 0.86 12.49
CA GLN A 80 53.15 1.38 12.27
C GLN A 80 53.14 2.88 11.89
N LEU A 81 53.84 3.80 12.57
CA LEU A 81 54.84 3.72 13.63
C LEU A 81 55.05 5.14 14.20
N LEU A 82 55.05 5.33 15.54
CA LEU A 82 56.06 6.18 16.21
C LEU A 82 56.06 5.88 17.72
N VAL A 83 57.19 5.35 18.18
CA VAL A 83 57.61 5.25 19.58
C VAL A 83 58.52 6.43 19.85
N GLY A 84 58.33 7.17 20.95
CA GLY A 84 59.26 8.20 21.40
C GLY A 84 58.66 9.21 22.38
N THR A 85 58.68 8.85 23.66
CA THR A 85 58.94 9.69 24.86
C THR A 85 58.59 11.19 24.85
N GLY A 86 57.73 11.61 25.79
CA GLY A 86 57.76 12.98 26.34
C GLY A 86 56.43 13.55 26.81
N ALA A 87 56.31 13.73 28.14
CA ALA A 87 55.57 14.77 28.87
C ALA A 87 54.06 14.99 28.62
N THR A 88 53.33 14.84 29.73
CA THR A 88 51.94 15.23 30.06
C THR A 88 51.36 16.45 29.33
N LEU A 89 50.26 16.23 28.61
CA LEU A 89 49.22 17.22 28.32
C LEU A 89 47.85 16.52 28.37
N PHE A 90 47.06 16.82 29.40
CA PHE A 90 45.67 16.40 29.52
C PHE A 90 44.85 17.17 28.47
N LEU A 91 44.63 16.56 27.30
CA LEU A 91 43.64 16.98 26.31
C LEU A 91 42.36 16.16 26.53
N PRO A 92 41.17 16.78 26.48
CA PRO A 92 39.92 16.05 26.65
C PRO A 92 39.75 15.10 25.48
N LEU A 93 39.61 13.80 25.78
CA LEU A 93 39.19 12.79 24.83
C LEU A 93 37.91 13.28 24.14
N PRO A 94 37.87 13.39 22.79
CA PRO A 94 36.59 13.49 22.12
C PRO A 94 35.87 12.17 22.43
N GLN A 95 34.72 12.27 23.09
CA GLN A 95 33.79 11.16 23.17
C GLN A 95 33.47 10.78 21.73
N THR A 96 34.15 9.77 21.21
CA THR A 96 33.60 8.95 20.14
C THR A 96 32.36 8.34 20.75
N THR A 97 31.22 9.00 20.52
CA THR A 97 29.92 8.36 20.57
C THR A 97 30.05 7.15 19.65
N LEU A 98 30.24 5.97 20.24
CA LEU A 98 29.90 4.73 19.57
C LEU A 98 28.47 4.95 19.09
N ALA A 99 28.31 5.11 17.78
CA ALA A 99 27.01 5.12 17.16
C ALA A 99 26.29 3.88 17.67
N ALA A 100 25.15 4.09 18.34
CA ALA A 100 24.33 3.00 18.84
C ALA A 100 24.09 2.01 17.70
N PRO A 101 24.22 0.69 17.96
CA PRO A 101 23.93 -0.30 16.94
C PRO A 101 22.44 -0.22 16.57
N GLY A 102 22.17 0.26 15.36
CA GLY A 102 20.92 0.02 14.64
C GLY A 102 19.85 1.12 14.68
N ALA A 103 20.16 2.33 14.24
CA ALA A 103 19.12 3.27 13.79
C ALA A 103 18.51 2.75 12.48
N LYS A 104 17.41 2.01 12.57
CA LYS A 104 16.64 1.49 11.43
C LYS A 104 15.84 2.65 10.85
N SER A 105 16.34 3.25 9.76
CA SER A 105 15.79 4.49 9.18
C SER A 105 14.27 4.49 8.89
N ALA A 106 13.67 5.67 8.80
CA ALA A 106 12.26 5.88 8.38
C ALA A 106 11.87 5.16 7.08
N ALA A 107 12.82 4.98 6.15
CA ALA A 107 12.62 4.25 4.91
C ALA A 107 12.42 2.73 5.14
N ALA A 108 13.08 2.15 6.15
CA ALA A 108 12.91 0.75 6.51
C ALA A 108 11.51 0.51 7.09
N PHE A 109 11.06 1.39 7.99
CA PHE A 109 9.70 1.32 8.55
C PHE A 109 8.63 1.48 7.47
N GLN A 110 8.80 2.46 6.57
CA GLN A 110 7.91 2.62 5.43
C GLN A 110 7.83 1.33 4.61
N LYS A 111 8.97 0.70 4.29
CA LYS A 111 8.99 -0.54 3.50
C LYS A 111 8.23 -1.67 4.20
N ILE A 112 8.38 -1.84 5.52
CA ILE A 112 7.61 -2.82 6.30
C ILE A 112 6.11 -2.57 6.14
N CYS A 113 5.67 -1.31 6.22
CA CYS A 113 4.28 -0.94 6.01
C CYS A 113 3.81 -1.23 4.57
N GLU A 114 4.60 -0.89 3.56
CA GLU A 114 4.26 -1.17 2.15
C GLU A 114 4.12 -2.68 1.91
N ASP A 115 5.05 -3.48 2.41
CA ASP A 115 5.05 -4.94 2.25
C ASP A 115 3.82 -5.57 2.93
N ALA A 116 3.52 -5.18 4.18
CA ALA A 116 2.34 -5.66 4.92
C ALA A 116 1.02 -5.30 4.22
N VAL A 117 0.89 -4.09 3.67
CA VAL A 117 -0.30 -3.70 2.90
C VAL A 117 -0.45 -4.55 1.64
N LEU A 118 0.63 -4.79 0.90
CA LEU A 118 0.59 -5.62 -0.32
C LEU A 118 0.24 -7.08 0.00
N GLU A 119 0.71 -7.58 1.14
CA GLU A 119 0.47 -8.94 1.60
C GLU A 119 -0.96 -9.15 2.12
N HIS A 120 -1.48 -8.25 2.95
CA HIS A 120 -2.75 -8.49 3.67
C HIS A 120 -3.97 -7.78 3.06
N VAL A 121 -3.77 -6.66 2.35
CA VAL A 121 -4.88 -5.92 1.73
C VAL A 121 -5.09 -6.40 0.30
N LYS A 122 -6.12 -7.20 0.08
CA LYS A 122 -6.51 -7.74 -1.25
C LYS A 122 -7.59 -6.92 -1.94
N SER A 123 -8.26 -6.05 -1.18
CA SER A 123 -9.26 -5.12 -1.68
C SER A 123 -8.73 -4.31 -2.87
N PRO A 124 -9.58 -4.04 -3.89
CA PRO A 124 -9.20 -3.24 -5.03
C PRO A 124 -8.85 -1.82 -4.58
N TRP A 125 -7.93 -1.18 -5.30
CA TRP A 125 -7.42 0.15 -4.95
C TRP A 125 -8.53 1.21 -4.82
N GLY A 126 -9.60 1.14 -5.62
CA GLY A 126 -10.76 2.03 -5.49
C GLY A 126 -11.48 1.88 -4.15
N LEU A 127 -11.69 0.63 -3.69
CA LEU A 127 -12.30 0.36 -2.38
C LEU A 127 -11.40 0.84 -1.25
N VAL A 128 -10.08 0.62 -1.32
CA VAL A 128 -9.14 1.13 -0.32
C VAL A 128 -9.16 2.65 -0.27
N LEU A 129 -9.20 3.33 -1.43
CA LEU A 129 -9.29 4.78 -1.49
C LEU A 129 -10.63 5.30 -0.96
N LYS A 130 -11.72 4.57 -1.20
CA LYS A 130 -13.02 4.84 -0.58
C LYS A 130 -12.92 4.73 0.94
N THR A 131 -12.35 3.66 1.47
CA THR A 131 -12.13 3.49 2.92
C THR A 131 -11.35 4.66 3.53
N VAL A 132 -10.24 5.06 2.91
CA VAL A 132 -9.45 6.23 3.35
C VAL A 132 -10.26 7.51 3.27
N PHE A 133 -11.03 7.69 2.20
CA PHE A 133 -11.87 8.86 2.00
C PHE A 133 -12.97 8.97 3.06
N HIS A 134 -13.56 7.86 3.49
CA HIS A 134 -14.66 7.89 4.47
C HIS A 134 -14.19 8.42 5.84
N ASP A 135 -12.99 8.05 6.28
CA ASP A 135 -12.37 8.64 7.48
C ASP A 135 -12.08 10.14 7.27
N VAL A 136 -11.61 10.54 6.08
CA VAL A 136 -11.25 11.94 5.80
C VAL A 136 -12.47 12.85 5.59
N ALA A 137 -13.56 12.32 5.03
CA ALA A 137 -14.69 13.09 4.52
C ALA A 137 -15.48 13.80 5.63
N THR A 138 -15.29 13.39 6.88
CA THR A 138 -15.81 14.07 8.07
C THR A 138 -15.15 15.42 8.31
N TYR A 139 -14.02 15.73 7.64
CA TYR A 139 -13.34 17.00 7.80
C TYR A 139 -14.22 18.18 7.38
N ASP A 140 -14.36 19.14 8.29
CA ASP A 140 -14.98 20.42 8.02
C ASP A 140 -13.96 21.54 8.18
N LYS A 141 -13.72 22.28 7.10
CA LYS A 141 -12.72 23.36 7.11
C LYS A 141 -13.12 24.53 8.02
N ALA A 142 -14.42 24.78 8.19
CA ALA A 142 -14.90 25.92 8.97
C ALA A 142 -14.65 25.74 10.47
N SER A 143 -14.91 24.55 10.98
CA SER A 143 -14.70 24.16 12.38
C SER A 143 -13.29 23.61 12.65
N GLY A 144 -12.63 23.05 11.62
CA GLY A 144 -11.34 22.38 11.75
C GLY A 144 -11.44 21.00 12.42
N THR A 145 -12.64 20.40 12.49
CA THR A 145 -12.88 19.09 13.11
C THR A 145 -13.01 17.97 12.08
N GLY A 146 -12.89 16.72 12.53
CA GLY A 146 -12.92 15.53 11.69
C GLY A 146 -11.62 15.34 10.88
N GLY A 147 -11.65 14.47 9.87
CA GLY A 147 -10.53 14.19 8.97
C GLY A 147 -9.80 12.89 9.28
N LEU A 148 -8.59 12.72 8.74
CA LEU A 148 -7.85 11.45 8.83
C LEU A 148 -7.29 11.22 10.25
N ASN A 149 -8.15 10.72 11.13
CA ASN A 149 -7.94 10.54 12.57
C ASN A 149 -8.32 9.13 13.05
N GLY A 150 -8.68 8.21 12.15
CA GLY A 150 -8.99 6.83 12.46
C GLY A 150 -10.35 6.64 13.13
N SER A 151 -11.19 7.69 13.16
CA SER A 151 -12.56 7.64 13.69
C SER A 151 -13.41 6.59 12.99
N LEU A 152 -13.09 6.22 11.75
CA LEU A 152 -13.76 5.20 10.95
C LEU A 152 -14.00 3.89 11.73
N LEU A 153 -13.08 3.48 12.61
CA LEU A 153 -13.24 2.27 13.43
C LEU A 153 -14.46 2.32 14.38
N HIS A 154 -14.95 3.52 14.69
CA HIS A 154 -16.07 3.78 15.59
C HIS A 154 -17.38 4.10 14.86
N GLU A 155 -17.38 4.09 13.52
CA GLU A 155 -18.54 4.46 12.70
C GLU A 155 -18.83 3.47 11.56
N LEU A 156 -18.25 2.26 11.60
CA LEU A 156 -18.46 1.21 10.59
C LEU A 156 -19.91 0.74 10.48
N ASP A 157 -20.73 0.98 11.50
CA ASP A 157 -22.15 0.62 11.57
C ASP A 157 -23.06 1.62 10.82
N ARG A 158 -22.52 2.77 10.41
CA ARG A 158 -23.28 3.78 9.67
C ARG A 158 -23.54 3.35 8.23
N GLU A 159 -24.68 3.80 7.69
CA GLU A 159 -25.09 3.46 6.32
C GLU A 159 -24.05 3.90 5.28
N GLU A 160 -23.44 5.07 5.48
CA GLU A 160 -22.37 5.56 4.61
C GLU A 160 -21.15 4.64 4.54
N ASN A 161 -20.86 3.88 5.60
CA ASN A 161 -19.70 3.01 5.68
C ASN A 161 -20.00 1.56 5.28
N SER A 162 -21.21 1.31 4.75
CA SER A 162 -21.61 0.00 4.25
C SER A 162 -20.66 -0.51 3.16
N GLY A 163 -20.28 -1.80 3.29
CA GLY A 163 -19.37 -2.47 2.36
C GLY A 163 -17.87 -2.21 2.61
N LEU A 164 -17.50 -1.43 3.63
CA LEU A 164 -16.09 -1.19 3.98
C LEU A 164 -15.52 -2.21 4.96
N THR A 165 -16.37 -2.98 5.65
CA THR A 165 -15.98 -3.91 6.73
C THR A 165 -14.86 -4.85 6.31
N GLU A 166 -14.98 -5.53 5.17
CA GLU A 166 -13.95 -6.47 4.71
C GLU A 166 -12.61 -5.76 4.44
N CYS A 167 -12.65 -4.56 3.85
CA CYS A 167 -11.44 -3.77 3.60
C CYS A 167 -10.79 -3.34 4.92
N VAL A 168 -11.58 -2.94 5.91
CA VAL A 168 -11.09 -2.53 7.24
C VAL A 168 -10.52 -3.73 7.99
N GLU A 169 -11.14 -4.90 7.94
CA GLU A 169 -10.57 -6.13 8.51
C GLU A 169 -9.22 -6.49 7.88
N GLN A 170 -9.09 -6.36 6.55
CA GLN A 170 -7.82 -6.59 5.87
C GLN A 170 -6.75 -5.58 6.30
N LEU A 171 -7.13 -4.32 6.51
CA LEU A 171 -6.23 -3.30 7.08
C LEU A 171 -5.82 -3.66 8.50
N LEU A 172 -6.75 -4.09 9.37
CA LEU A 172 -6.41 -4.51 10.73
C LEU A 172 -5.46 -5.71 10.75
N ARG A 173 -5.56 -6.65 9.81
CA ARG A 173 -4.56 -7.72 9.63
C ARG A 173 -3.19 -7.17 9.24
N ALA A 174 -3.14 -6.21 8.30
CA ALA A 174 -1.90 -5.53 7.94
C ALA A 174 -1.30 -4.77 9.13
N LYS A 175 -2.15 -4.13 9.94
CA LYS A 175 -1.77 -3.45 11.18
C LYS A 175 -1.09 -4.41 12.14
N ALA A 176 -1.72 -5.54 12.43
CA ALA A 176 -1.18 -6.56 13.32
C ALA A 176 0.20 -7.06 12.84
N ALA A 177 0.35 -7.34 11.54
CA ALA A 177 1.63 -7.76 10.97
C ALA A 177 2.75 -6.70 11.08
N ILE A 178 2.41 -5.41 11.02
CA ILE A 178 3.36 -4.32 11.24
C ILE A 178 3.72 -4.24 12.73
N ASP A 179 2.74 -4.27 13.62
CA ASP A 179 2.92 -4.11 15.06
C ASP A 179 3.69 -5.28 15.69
N GLU A 180 3.54 -6.50 15.15
CA GLU A 180 4.27 -7.70 15.58
C GLU A 180 5.72 -7.74 15.06
N ASN A 181 6.10 -6.82 14.17
CA ASN A 181 7.44 -6.81 13.61
C ASN A 181 8.47 -6.34 14.67
N GLU A 182 9.49 -7.14 14.94
CA GLU A 182 10.54 -6.86 15.95
C GLU A 182 11.33 -5.56 15.73
N VAL A 183 11.25 -4.98 14.53
CA VAL A 183 11.86 -3.68 14.21
C VAL A 183 11.05 -2.51 14.75
N VAL A 184 9.73 -2.69 14.89
CA VAL A 184 8.78 -1.64 15.19
C VAL A 184 8.74 -1.43 16.70
N LEU A 185 9.00 -0.20 17.15
CA LEU A 185 9.07 0.14 18.57
C LEU A 185 7.71 0.45 19.17
N ASN A 186 6.83 1.08 18.39
CA ASN A 186 5.52 1.51 18.82
C ASN A 186 4.49 1.10 17.76
N PRO A 187 3.27 0.68 18.16
CA PRO A 187 2.23 0.30 17.21
C PRO A 187 1.91 1.44 16.24
N ILE A 188 1.69 1.12 14.96
CA ILE A 188 1.25 2.11 13.96
C ILE A 188 -0.17 2.58 14.30
N SER A 189 -0.47 3.88 14.12
CA SER A 189 -1.84 4.36 14.23
C SER A 189 -2.68 3.89 13.03
N PHE A 190 -3.97 3.68 13.24
CA PHE A 190 -4.88 3.32 12.15
C PHE A 190 -4.94 4.41 11.08
N SER A 191 -4.88 5.67 11.50
CA SER A 191 -4.80 6.84 10.61
C SER A 191 -3.57 6.81 9.69
N ASP A 192 -2.40 6.46 10.23
CA ASP A 192 -1.18 6.32 9.42
C ASP A 192 -1.24 5.12 8.49
N LEU A 193 -1.81 4.01 8.97
CA LEU A 193 -2.04 2.84 8.14
C LEU A 193 -2.97 3.14 6.96
N LEU A 194 -4.06 3.87 7.17
CA LEU A 194 -4.95 4.34 6.10
C LEU A 194 -4.16 5.18 5.07
N ALA A 195 -3.38 6.15 5.55
CA ALA A 195 -2.59 7.02 4.68
C ALA A 195 -1.62 6.24 3.79
N ILE A 196 -0.85 5.30 4.36
CA ILE A 196 0.12 4.50 3.59
C ILE A 196 -0.59 3.47 2.71
N ALA A 197 -1.68 2.86 3.17
CA ALA A 197 -2.39 1.84 2.42
C ALA A 197 -2.97 2.38 1.11
N GLY A 198 -3.64 3.53 1.15
CA GLY A 198 -4.13 4.15 -0.08
C GLY A 198 -3.00 4.58 -1.01
N LEU A 199 -1.86 5.09 -0.50
CA LEU A 199 -0.73 5.45 -1.35
C LEU A 199 -0.13 4.22 -2.05
N VAL A 200 0.06 3.12 -1.31
CA VAL A 200 0.57 1.85 -1.83
C VAL A 200 -0.35 1.30 -2.91
N LYS A 201 -1.67 1.39 -2.71
CA LYS A 201 -2.66 0.90 -3.67
C LYS A 201 -2.76 1.76 -4.92
N ILE A 202 -2.62 3.09 -4.81
CA ILE A 202 -2.49 3.97 -5.97
C ILE A 202 -1.23 3.60 -6.76
N LYS A 203 -0.08 3.49 -6.07
CA LYS A 203 1.20 3.10 -6.69
C LYS A 203 1.08 1.75 -7.39
N GLN A 204 0.47 0.75 -6.75
CA GLN A 204 0.23 -0.57 -7.34
C GLN A 204 -0.65 -0.47 -8.60
N SER A 205 -1.72 0.34 -8.58
CA SER A 205 -2.58 0.57 -9.76
C SER A 205 -1.81 1.23 -10.92
N CYS A 206 -1.01 2.26 -10.63
CA CYS A 206 -0.16 2.93 -11.63
C CYS A 206 0.87 1.97 -12.23
N VAL A 207 1.57 1.19 -11.40
CA VAL A 207 2.52 0.17 -11.84
C VAL A 207 1.82 -0.87 -12.72
N ASN A 208 0.68 -1.40 -12.29
CA ASN A 208 -0.07 -2.39 -13.07
C ASN A 208 -0.48 -1.85 -14.44
N SER A 209 -0.93 -0.59 -14.51
CA SER A 209 -1.32 0.06 -15.76
C SER A 209 -0.13 0.32 -16.69
N LEU A 210 1.06 0.59 -16.14
CA LEU A 210 2.30 0.67 -16.92
C LEU A 210 2.72 -0.72 -17.41
N CYS A 211 2.74 -1.72 -16.51
CA CYS A 211 3.16 -3.09 -16.81
C CYS A 211 2.32 -3.71 -17.93
N SER A 212 1.01 -3.48 -17.93
CA SER A 212 0.10 -4.01 -18.97
C SER A 212 0.38 -3.46 -20.38
N ARG A 213 1.20 -2.40 -20.48
CA ARG A 213 1.60 -1.75 -21.74
C ARG A 213 3.06 -2.04 -22.11
N THR A 214 3.77 -2.79 -21.27
CA THR A 214 5.18 -3.17 -21.47
C THR A 214 5.30 -4.63 -21.86
N LYS A 215 6.45 -5.00 -22.43
CA LYS A 215 6.77 -6.41 -22.67
C LYS A 215 7.04 -7.10 -21.33
N GLU A 216 6.78 -8.40 -21.28
CA GLU A 216 7.05 -9.22 -20.11
C GLU A 216 8.52 -9.07 -19.66
N GLY A 217 8.74 -8.92 -18.36
CA GLY A 217 10.07 -8.77 -17.76
C GLY A 217 10.70 -7.37 -17.86
N THR A 218 10.11 -6.41 -18.58
CA THR A 218 10.66 -5.05 -18.69
C THR A 218 9.97 -4.02 -17.80
N CYS A 219 8.84 -4.38 -17.16
CA CYS A 219 8.05 -3.41 -16.40
C CYS A 219 8.84 -2.71 -15.30
N GLU A 220 9.61 -3.46 -14.50
CA GLU A 220 10.42 -2.88 -13.42
C GLU A 220 11.43 -1.85 -13.96
N ILE A 221 12.10 -2.15 -15.07
CA ILE A 221 13.06 -1.24 -15.71
C ILE A 221 12.36 0.04 -16.17
N VAL A 222 11.19 -0.08 -16.81
CA VAL A 222 10.42 1.08 -17.30
C VAL A 222 9.89 1.90 -16.13
N PHE A 223 9.39 1.25 -15.07
CA PHE A 223 8.92 1.94 -13.88
C PHE A 223 10.05 2.66 -13.14
N GLN A 224 11.24 2.07 -13.04
CA GLN A 224 12.39 2.74 -12.43
C GLN A 224 12.86 3.95 -13.25
N ALA A 225 12.78 3.87 -14.57
CA ALA A 225 13.20 4.95 -15.47
C ALA A 225 12.18 6.08 -15.62
N TYR A 226 10.89 5.76 -15.70
CA TYR A 226 9.82 6.69 -16.09
C TYR A 226 8.65 6.76 -15.11
N GLY A 227 8.61 5.88 -14.12
CA GLY A 227 7.53 5.82 -13.14
C GLY A 227 7.55 7.03 -12.22
N ASN A 228 6.39 7.65 -12.04
CA ASN A 228 6.24 8.73 -11.06
C ASN A 228 6.21 8.11 -9.66
N LYS A 229 7.16 8.52 -8.80
CA LYS A 229 7.29 8.02 -7.43
C LYS A 229 6.64 9.02 -6.46
N PRO A 230 5.56 8.64 -5.76
CA PRO A 230 4.96 9.54 -4.78
C PRO A 230 5.90 9.75 -3.59
N GLN A 231 5.77 10.91 -2.95
CA GLN A 231 6.37 11.11 -1.64
C GLN A 231 5.62 10.25 -0.62
N ALA A 232 6.36 9.59 0.26
CA ALA A 232 5.80 8.86 1.39
C ALA A 232 4.92 9.76 2.26
N PRO A 233 3.83 9.25 2.85
CA PRO A 233 3.08 10.01 3.82
C PRO A 233 3.97 10.29 5.03
N LYS A 234 3.77 11.45 5.65
CA LYS A 234 4.35 11.70 6.97
C LYS A 234 3.65 10.78 7.98
N PHE A 235 4.43 10.09 8.81
CA PHE A 235 3.95 9.28 9.93
C PHE A 235 3.84 10.11 11.22
N GLY A 236 3.15 9.56 12.21
CA GLY A 236 2.92 10.12 13.54
C GLY A 236 1.50 10.64 13.72
N ARG A 237 0.51 10.16 12.95
CA ARG A 237 -0.90 10.56 13.16
C ARG A 237 -1.43 10.00 14.47
N VAL A 238 -2.25 10.78 15.16
CA VAL A 238 -2.90 10.38 16.41
C VAL A 238 -4.31 9.90 16.11
N ASP A 239 -4.63 8.68 16.53
CA ASP A 239 -5.99 8.16 16.41
C ASP A 239 -6.91 8.81 17.47
N THR A 240 -8.14 9.09 17.07
CA THR A 240 -9.20 9.46 18.02
C THR A 240 -9.76 8.21 18.71
N SER A 241 -10.45 8.41 19.85
CA SER A 241 -11.11 7.35 20.61
C SER A 241 -12.64 7.33 20.44
N SER A 242 -13.17 8.20 19.59
CA SER A 242 -14.61 8.34 19.35
C SER A 242 -14.90 8.61 17.87
N ALA A 243 -16.12 8.28 17.44
CA ALA A 243 -16.57 8.59 16.10
C ALA A 243 -16.64 10.10 15.84
N ASP A 244 -16.44 10.49 14.58
CA ASP A 244 -16.64 11.86 14.11
C ASP A 244 -18.15 12.17 13.91
N SER A 245 -18.48 13.41 13.52
CA SER A 245 -19.86 13.82 13.28
C SER A 245 -20.49 13.07 12.10
N ALA A 246 -21.68 12.51 12.31
CA ALA A 246 -22.42 11.76 11.30
C ALA A 246 -22.98 12.64 10.17
N GLY A 247 -23.30 12.04 9.02
CA GLY A 247 -24.00 12.70 7.91
C GLY A 247 -23.13 13.64 7.06
N LEU A 248 -21.80 13.58 7.20
CA LEU A 248 -20.85 14.36 6.41
C LEU A 248 -20.30 13.60 5.22
N VAL A 249 -20.27 12.27 5.28
CA VAL A 249 -19.70 11.40 4.24
C VAL A 249 -20.72 11.23 3.10
N PRO A 250 -20.34 11.50 1.83
CA PRO A 250 -21.24 11.34 0.69
C PRO A 250 -21.50 9.86 0.38
N LEU A 251 -22.73 9.50 0.01
CA LEU A 251 -23.15 8.11 -0.18
C LEU A 251 -22.84 7.60 -1.59
N SER A 252 -23.17 8.37 -2.63
CA SER A 252 -22.95 7.93 -4.01
C SER A 252 -23.14 9.01 -5.07
N GLU A 253 -23.91 10.07 -4.79
CA GLU A 253 -24.21 11.09 -5.79
C GLU A 253 -23.04 12.06 -6.01
N VAL A 254 -22.68 12.28 -7.27
CA VAL A 254 -21.54 13.17 -7.62
C VAL A 254 -21.76 14.61 -7.13
N SER A 255 -23.02 15.05 -6.98
CA SER A 255 -23.34 16.34 -6.34
C SER A 255 -22.92 16.39 -4.88
N GLU A 256 -23.13 15.31 -4.11
CA GLU A 256 -22.70 15.24 -2.71
C GLU A 256 -21.17 15.27 -2.61
N PHE A 257 -20.47 14.65 -3.55
CA PHE A 257 -19.01 14.75 -3.65
C PHE A 257 -18.56 16.19 -3.94
N LYS A 258 -19.28 16.97 -4.76
CA LYS A 258 -18.94 18.39 -4.99
C LYS A 258 -19.04 19.17 -3.68
N ASP A 259 -20.11 18.98 -2.93
CA ASP A 259 -20.35 19.68 -1.66
C ASP A 259 -19.35 19.26 -0.59
N ALA A 260 -19.06 17.96 -0.47
CA ALA A 260 -18.05 17.44 0.45
C ALA A 260 -16.65 17.99 0.14
N PHE A 261 -16.24 17.99 -1.13
CA PHE A 261 -14.93 18.52 -1.53
C PHE A 261 -14.84 20.03 -1.29
N ALA A 262 -15.92 20.77 -1.54
CA ALA A 262 -15.98 22.20 -1.23
C ALA A 262 -15.85 22.46 0.28
N ARG A 263 -16.59 21.72 1.11
CA ARG A 263 -16.53 21.79 2.58
C ARG A 263 -15.13 21.50 3.12
N MET A 264 -14.45 20.49 2.56
CA MET A 264 -13.08 20.13 2.92
C MET A 264 -12.02 21.13 2.42
N GLY A 265 -12.40 22.10 1.57
CA GLY A 265 -11.46 23.05 0.96
C GLY A 265 -10.57 22.43 -0.13
N LEU A 266 -11.03 21.34 -0.75
CA LEU A 266 -10.40 20.73 -1.90
C LEU A 266 -10.76 21.48 -3.18
N SER A 267 -9.85 21.48 -4.14
CA SER A 267 -10.02 22.15 -5.42
C SER A 267 -10.83 21.31 -6.39
N VAL A 268 -11.34 21.94 -7.45
CA VAL A 268 -12.00 21.24 -8.58
C VAL A 268 -11.08 20.18 -9.19
N THR A 269 -9.78 20.44 -9.25
CA THR A 269 -8.78 19.47 -9.74
C THR A 269 -8.68 18.26 -8.82
N ASP A 270 -8.70 18.48 -7.49
CA ASP A 270 -8.69 17.40 -6.50
C ASP A 270 -9.95 16.53 -6.67
N LEU A 271 -11.11 17.14 -6.87
CA LEU A 271 -12.38 16.44 -7.15
C LEU A 271 -12.30 15.60 -8.42
N CYS A 272 -11.87 16.21 -9.54
CA CYS A 272 -11.83 15.54 -10.84
C CYS A 272 -10.87 14.34 -10.88
N VAL A 273 -9.80 14.34 -10.07
CA VAL A 273 -8.84 13.24 -10.06
C VAL A 273 -9.17 12.15 -9.03
N LEU A 274 -9.80 12.50 -7.90
CA LEU A 274 -10.08 11.56 -6.82
C LEU A 274 -11.48 10.94 -6.90
N ALA A 275 -12.52 11.73 -7.19
CA ALA A 275 -13.91 11.25 -7.13
C ALA A 275 -14.17 10.04 -8.04
N PRO A 276 -13.72 10.01 -9.32
CA PRO A 276 -13.94 8.85 -10.20
C PRO A 276 -13.34 7.55 -9.66
N VAL A 277 -12.30 7.66 -8.83
CA VAL A 277 -11.65 6.49 -8.21
C VAL A 277 -12.38 6.05 -6.95
N ILE A 278 -12.82 7.00 -6.13
CA ILE A 278 -13.51 6.76 -4.85
C ILE A 278 -14.90 6.14 -5.08
N THR A 279 -15.62 6.62 -6.08
CA THR A 279 -16.96 6.08 -6.41
C THR A 279 -16.89 4.69 -7.06
N GLY A 280 -15.73 4.30 -7.59
CA GLY A 280 -15.54 3.03 -8.31
C GLY A 280 -16.13 3.00 -9.73
N ASP A 281 -16.93 4.00 -10.09
CA ASP A 281 -17.50 4.17 -11.43
C ASP A 281 -16.91 5.41 -12.10
N ILE A 282 -15.79 5.20 -12.79
CA ILE A 282 -15.04 6.26 -13.47
C ILE A 282 -15.88 6.91 -14.57
N GLU A 283 -16.63 6.10 -15.33
CA GLU A 283 -17.37 6.58 -16.51
C GLU A 283 -18.55 7.44 -16.10
N SER A 284 -19.38 6.96 -15.17
CA SER A 284 -20.53 7.74 -14.68
C SER A 284 -20.07 8.98 -13.91
N SER A 285 -19.01 8.87 -13.12
CA SER A 285 -18.46 10.03 -12.40
C SER A 285 -17.94 11.10 -13.35
N ASN A 286 -17.20 10.69 -14.38
CA ASN A 286 -16.69 11.61 -15.40
C ASN A 286 -17.84 12.24 -16.20
N ALA A 287 -18.89 11.49 -16.53
CA ALA A 287 -20.05 12.00 -17.24
C ALA A 287 -20.77 13.09 -16.44
N LEU A 288 -21.01 12.85 -15.14
CA LEU A 288 -21.68 13.80 -14.24
C LEU A 288 -20.82 15.04 -13.95
N LEU A 289 -19.50 14.87 -13.83
CA LEU A 289 -18.59 16.00 -13.65
C LEU A 289 -18.46 16.84 -14.93
N SER A 290 -18.46 16.20 -16.11
CA SER A 290 -18.28 16.86 -17.42
C SER A 290 -19.45 17.75 -17.87
N VAL A 291 -20.56 17.77 -17.12
CA VAL A 291 -21.65 18.74 -17.35
C VAL A 291 -21.13 20.17 -17.18
N ASP A 292 -20.16 20.40 -16.29
CA ASP A 292 -19.47 21.67 -16.16
C ASP A 292 -18.28 21.72 -17.15
N ALA A 293 -18.27 22.72 -18.03
CA ALA A 293 -17.23 22.89 -19.04
C ALA A 293 -15.81 22.96 -18.45
N LYS A 294 -15.65 23.60 -17.28
CA LYS A 294 -14.35 23.69 -16.59
C LYS A 294 -13.87 22.31 -16.14
N TYR A 295 -14.78 21.45 -15.73
CA TYR A 295 -14.47 20.12 -15.20
C TYR A 295 -14.16 19.18 -16.36
N ALA A 296 -14.93 19.30 -17.45
CA ALA A 296 -14.73 18.56 -18.68
C ALA A 296 -13.32 18.74 -19.26
N ASP A 297 -12.78 19.97 -19.26
CA ASP A 297 -11.43 20.23 -19.77
C ASP A 297 -10.33 19.60 -18.90
N ILE A 298 -10.49 19.64 -17.58
CA ILE A 298 -9.58 18.98 -16.63
C ILE A 298 -9.62 17.45 -16.86
N LEU A 299 -10.81 16.87 -16.94
CA LEU A 299 -11.01 15.43 -17.15
C LEU A 299 -10.43 14.96 -18.49
N LYS A 300 -10.63 15.72 -19.58
CA LYS A 300 -10.00 15.45 -20.88
C LYS A 300 -8.47 15.46 -20.76
N GLY A 301 -7.92 16.40 -20.00
CA GLY A 301 -6.48 16.46 -19.70
C GLY A 301 -5.98 15.19 -19.02
N PHE A 302 -6.70 14.70 -18.00
CA PHE A 302 -6.37 13.45 -17.32
C PHE A 302 -6.52 12.21 -18.21
N GLU A 303 -7.58 12.13 -19.01
CA GLU A 303 -7.78 11.02 -19.97
C GLU A 303 -6.67 10.98 -21.04
N LYS A 304 -6.21 12.15 -21.50
CA LYS A 304 -5.04 12.24 -22.36
C LYS A 304 -3.78 11.77 -21.61
N GLY A 305 -3.57 12.24 -20.39
CA GLY A 305 -2.43 11.86 -19.54
C GLY A 305 -2.34 10.36 -19.30
N LYS A 306 -3.47 9.67 -19.06
CA LYS A 306 -3.51 8.20 -18.89
C LYS A 306 -2.98 7.44 -20.12
N LYS A 307 -3.10 8.01 -21.31
CA LYS A 307 -2.64 7.43 -22.59
C LYS A 307 -1.15 7.68 -22.86
N GLU A 308 -0.55 8.70 -22.26
CA GLU A 308 0.88 8.98 -22.38
C GLU A 308 1.74 7.84 -21.79
N VAL A 309 3.00 7.73 -22.19
CA VAL A 309 3.90 6.66 -21.70
C VAL A 309 4.24 6.88 -20.24
N THR A 310 4.63 8.10 -19.87
CA THR A 310 5.03 8.45 -18.50
C THR A 310 3.84 8.75 -17.59
N ARG A 311 2.66 9.05 -18.17
CA ARG A 311 1.41 9.36 -17.47
C ARG A 311 1.51 10.47 -16.42
N THR A 312 2.55 11.29 -16.52
CA THR A 312 2.93 12.33 -15.55
C THR A 312 1.78 13.32 -15.32
N SER A 313 1.07 13.68 -16.39
CA SER A 313 -0.06 14.61 -16.38
C SER A 313 -1.28 14.10 -15.60
N TYR A 314 -1.35 12.80 -15.29
CA TYR A 314 -2.42 12.19 -14.48
C TYR A 314 -1.90 11.75 -13.10
N GLU A 315 -0.76 11.07 -13.05
CA GLU A 315 -0.26 10.46 -11.82
C GLU A 315 0.24 11.49 -10.81
N ILE A 316 0.92 12.56 -11.25
CA ILE A 316 1.39 13.60 -10.33
C ILE A 316 0.20 14.33 -9.65
N PRO A 317 -0.83 14.79 -10.40
CA PRO A 317 -2.04 15.33 -9.78
C PRO A 317 -2.73 14.35 -8.83
N LEU A 318 -2.82 13.06 -9.19
CA LEU A 318 -3.42 12.04 -8.32
C LEU A 318 -2.66 11.91 -7.00
N TYR A 319 -1.33 11.75 -7.04
CA TYR A 319 -0.50 11.67 -5.84
C TYR A 319 -0.57 12.93 -4.99
N ARG A 320 -0.56 14.11 -5.63
CA ARG A 320 -0.64 15.39 -4.93
C ARG A 320 -1.98 15.56 -4.22
N SER A 321 -3.08 15.23 -4.92
CA SER A 321 -4.44 15.36 -4.38
C SER A 321 -4.65 14.37 -3.24
N TYR A 322 -4.17 13.13 -3.38
CA TYR A 322 -4.20 12.14 -2.31
C TYR A 322 -3.36 12.58 -1.09
N THR A 323 -2.15 13.10 -1.32
CA THR A 323 -1.31 13.62 -0.23
C THR A 323 -1.96 14.81 0.48
N LYS A 324 -2.70 15.65 -0.25
CA LYS A 324 -3.48 16.75 0.32
C LYS A 324 -4.65 16.23 1.16
N LEU A 325 -5.39 15.24 0.65
CA LEU A 325 -6.49 14.57 1.34
C LEU A 325 -6.02 14.00 2.69
N CYS A 326 -4.91 13.25 2.72
CA CYS A 326 -4.40 12.63 3.95
C CYS A 326 -3.83 13.62 4.98
N LYS A 327 -3.83 14.93 4.72
CA LYS A 327 -3.42 15.98 5.67
C LYS A 327 -4.60 16.68 6.33
N LEU A 328 -5.81 16.49 5.81
CA LEU A 328 -7.00 17.16 6.34
C LEU A 328 -7.34 16.60 7.73
N GLY A 329 -7.47 17.49 8.72
CA GLY A 329 -7.85 17.13 10.09
C GLY A 329 -6.83 16.34 10.92
N ALA A 330 -5.82 15.77 10.28
CA ALA A 330 -4.83 14.92 10.92
C ALA A 330 -3.99 15.68 11.95
N GLN A 331 -4.00 15.18 13.20
CA GLN A 331 -3.10 15.63 14.25
C GLN A 331 -1.84 14.77 14.26
N PHE A 332 -0.68 15.39 14.45
CA PHE A 332 0.60 14.68 14.45
C PHE A 332 1.31 14.80 15.79
N ASP A 333 1.65 13.66 16.39
CA ASP A 333 2.58 13.61 17.50
C ASP A 333 4.02 13.51 16.98
N LYS A 334 4.86 14.47 17.36
CA LYS A 334 6.28 14.53 16.98
C LYS A 334 7.15 13.60 17.80
N ASN A 335 6.64 13.13 18.94
CA ASN A 335 7.37 12.29 19.88
C ASN A 335 7.19 10.80 19.57
N VAL A 336 6.21 10.44 18.72
CA VAL A 336 6.03 9.07 18.29
C VAL A 336 7.19 8.66 17.38
N VAL A 337 7.89 7.62 17.82
CA VAL A 337 9.02 7.02 17.11
C VAL A 337 8.67 5.57 16.81
N TYR A 338 8.44 5.24 15.55
CA TYR A 338 8.07 3.87 15.15
C TYR A 338 9.27 2.92 15.05
N PHE A 339 10.49 3.45 15.02
CA PHE A 339 11.71 2.68 14.74
C PHE A 339 12.88 3.23 15.57
N ALA A 340 13.76 2.34 16.02
CA ALA A 340 15.01 2.71 16.71
C ALA A 340 16.00 3.40 15.79
#